data_AF-A0A849QVV2-F1
#
_entry.id   AF-A0A849QVV2-F1
#
_cell.length_a   1.000
_cell.length_b   1.000
_cell.length_c   1.000
_cell.angle_alpha   90.00
_cell.angle_beta   90.00
_cell.angle_gamma   90.00
#
_symmetry.space_group_name_H-M   'P 1'
#
loop_
_entity.id
_entity.type
_entity.pdbx_description
1 polymer ?
#
loop_
_entity_poly.entity_id
_entity_poly.type
_entity_poly.pdbx_seq_one_letter_code
_entity_poly.pdbx_strand_id
1 'polypeptide(L)'
;PQGMKMAQELMQSHKTLVEFFEIIGIDNETAEVDACQIEHHVADKTMKQLRKFVEFIQKAPCEPIWVEHFEYFDKTGLRKKCNLK
;
A
#
# COMPACT_ATOMS: atom_id res chain seq x y z
N PRO A 1 -8.97 3.00 28.68
CA PRO A 1 -8.25 1.83 28.10
C PRO A 1 -8.74 1.40 26.71
N GLN A 2 -10.04 1.54 26.37
CA GLN A 2 -10.56 1.25 25.02
C GLN A 2 -10.15 2.30 23.96
N GLY A 3 -10.14 3.59 24.31
CA GLY A 3 -9.75 4.65 23.38
C GLY A 3 -8.32 4.52 22.84
N MET A 4 -7.38 4.03 23.66
CA MET A 4 -6.00 3.79 23.19
C MET A 4 -5.91 2.70 22.14
N LYS A 5 -6.67 1.60 22.29
CA LYS A 5 -6.64 0.49 21.32
C LYS A 5 -7.21 0.94 19.97
N MET A 6 -8.34 1.65 19.99
CA MET A 6 -8.93 2.19 18.77
C MET A 6 -8.01 3.20 18.08
N ALA A 7 -7.35 4.07 18.84
CA ALA A 7 -6.37 5.01 18.27
C ALA A 7 -5.17 4.29 17.63
N GLN A 8 -4.67 3.22 18.26
CA GLN A 8 -3.58 2.42 17.70
C GLN A 8 -3.98 1.68 16.42
N GLU A 9 -5.18 1.11 16.38
CA GLU A 9 -5.73 0.43 15.20
C GLU A 9 -5.93 1.40 14.04
N LEU A 10 -6.39 2.62 14.34
CA LEU A 10 -6.53 3.69 13.36
C LEU A 10 -5.17 4.08 12.77
N MET A 11 -4.21 4.48 13.62
CA MET A 11 -2.86 4.85 13.16
C MET A 11 -2.18 3.74 12.34
N GLN A 12 -2.40 2.49 12.70
CA GLN A 12 -1.91 1.36 11.94
C GLN A 12 -2.59 1.21 10.58
N SER A 13 -3.87 1.53 10.47
CA SER A 13 -4.65 1.47 9.23
C SER A 13 -4.25 2.60 8.29
N HIS A 14 -4.17 3.84 8.81
CA HIS A 14 -3.61 5.01 8.13
C HIS A 14 -2.27 4.67 7.47
N LYS A 15 -1.31 4.21 8.28
CA LYS A 15 0.03 3.91 7.83
C LYS A 15 0.05 2.86 6.71
N THR A 16 -0.75 1.80 6.85
CA THR A 16 -0.85 0.75 5.82
C THR A 16 -1.38 1.29 4.49
N LEU A 17 -2.35 2.22 4.53
CA LEU A 17 -2.87 2.84 3.32
C LEU A 17 -1.84 3.76 2.67
N VAL A 18 -1.16 4.62 3.45
CA VAL A 18 -0.09 5.47 2.95
C VAL A 18 0.99 4.65 2.25
N GLU A 19 1.51 3.63 2.93
CA GLU A 19 2.55 2.74 2.37
C GLU A 19 2.06 2.01 1.11
N PHE A 20 0.80 1.57 1.09
CA PHE A 20 0.22 0.94 -0.09
C PHE A 20 0.12 1.91 -1.28
N PHE A 21 -0.31 3.15 -1.05
CA PHE A 21 -0.44 4.16 -2.09
C PHE A 21 0.92 4.56 -2.66
N GLU A 22 1.94 4.70 -1.80
CA GLU A 22 3.31 4.94 -2.24
C GLU A 22 3.86 3.77 -3.09
N ILE A 23 3.57 2.52 -2.73
CA ILE A 23 3.97 1.33 -3.53
C ILE A 23 3.37 1.37 -4.94
N ILE A 24 2.17 1.93 -5.12
CA ILE A 24 1.55 2.08 -6.44
C ILE A 24 1.85 3.44 -7.10
N GLY A 25 2.83 4.20 -6.58
CA GLY A 25 3.34 5.40 -7.22
C GLY A 25 2.59 6.69 -6.92
N ILE A 26 1.71 6.70 -5.92
CA ILE A 26 1.08 7.94 -5.43
C ILE A 26 2.09 8.71 -4.57
N ASP A 27 2.14 10.03 -4.74
CA ASP A 27 2.99 10.88 -3.92
C ASP A 27 2.51 10.92 -2.45
N ASN A 28 3.45 11.20 -1.54
CA ASN A 28 3.17 11.15 -0.09
C ASN A 28 2.05 12.11 0.35
N GLU A 29 1.96 13.31 -0.24
CA GLU A 29 0.94 14.29 0.14
C GLU A 29 -0.47 13.78 -0.18
N THR A 30 -0.66 13.28 -1.41
CA THR A 30 -1.92 12.65 -1.82
C THR A 30 -2.21 11.39 -1.01
N ALA A 31 -1.20 10.55 -0.78
CA ALA A 31 -1.34 9.30 -0.02
C ALA A 31 -1.82 9.54 1.42
N GLU A 32 -1.29 10.55 2.11
CA GLU A 32 -1.69 10.95 3.47
C GLU A 32 -3.14 11.42 3.52
N VAL A 33 -3.54 12.27 2.57
CA VAL A 33 -4.91 12.81 2.49
C VAL A 33 -5.93 11.71 2.18
N ASP A 34 -5.60 10.82 1.25
CA ASP A 34 -6.49 9.72 0.85
C ASP A 34 -6.58 8.65 1.95
N ALA A 35 -5.46 8.31 2.59
CA ALA A 35 -5.44 7.34 3.69
C ALA A 35 -6.34 7.77 4.85
N CYS A 36 -6.27 9.05 5.24
CA CYS A 36 -7.11 9.62 6.31
C CYS A 36 -8.61 9.51 6.00
N GLN A 37 -9.00 9.70 4.73
CA GLN A 37 -10.40 9.58 4.32
C GLN A 37 -10.86 8.12 4.25
N ILE A 38 -9.99 7.23 3.78
CA ILE A 38 -10.34 5.84 3.46
C ILE A 38 -10.30 4.96 4.72
N GLU A 39 -9.39 5.21 5.67
CA GLU A 39 -9.16 4.31 6.81
C GLU A 39 -10.40 4.02 7.65
N HIS A 40 -11.30 5.00 7.78
CA HIS A 40 -12.54 4.87 8.55
C HIS A 40 -13.64 4.06 7.85
N HIS A 41 -13.51 3.82 6.55
CA HIS A 41 -14.55 3.21 5.72
C HIS A 41 -14.19 1.79 5.26
N VAL A 42 -12.95 1.35 5.49
CA VAL A 42 -12.46 0.03 5.08
C VAL A 42 -12.73 -1.00 6.18
N ALA A 43 -13.36 -2.12 5.81
CA ALA A 43 -13.58 -3.23 6.73
C ALA A 43 -12.26 -3.83 7.24
N ASP A 44 -12.22 -4.22 8.52
CA ASP A 44 -11.04 -4.81 9.18
C ASP A 44 -10.40 -5.94 8.38
N LYS A 45 -11.21 -6.79 7.74
CA LYS A 45 -10.72 -7.92 6.93
C LYS A 45 -9.88 -7.44 5.76
N THR A 46 -10.32 -6.38 5.08
CA THR A 46 -9.61 -5.77 3.95
C THR A 46 -8.33 -5.11 4.43
N MET A 47 -8.39 -4.33 5.52
CA MET A 47 -7.23 -3.65 6.08
C MET A 47 -6.15 -4.64 6.56
N LYS A 48 -6.56 -5.75 7.19
CA LYS A 48 -5.64 -6.84 7.57
C LYS A 48 -4.96 -7.49 6.37
N GLN A 49 -5.66 -7.65 5.25
CA GLN A 49 -5.07 -8.23 4.04
C GLN A 49 -4.12 -7.25 3.36
N LEU A 50 -4.48 -5.96 3.28
CA LEU A 50 -3.62 -4.90 2.77
C LEU A 50 -2.32 -4.80 3.58
N ARG A 51 -2.41 -4.82 4.91
CA ARG A 51 -1.23 -4.81 5.79
C ARG A 51 -0.26 -5.94 5.48
N LYS A 52 -0.77 -7.17 5.33
CA LYS A 52 0.04 -8.32 4.96
C LYS A 52 0.70 -8.15 3.58
N PHE A 53 -0.01 -7.55 2.63
CA PHE A 53 0.54 -7.28 1.31
C PHE A 53 1.66 -6.25 1.36
N VAL A 54 1.46 -5.11 2.04
CA VAL A 54 2.51 -4.10 2.25
C VAL A 54 3.72 -4.72 2.95
N GLU A 55 3.51 -5.48 4.03
CA GLU A 55 4.60 -6.17 4.73
C GLU A 55 5.35 -7.17 3.84
N PHE A 56 4.63 -7.90 2.98
CA PHE A 56 5.24 -8.84 2.04
C PHE A 56 6.17 -8.13 1.05
N ILE A 57 5.80 -6.93 0.60
CA ILE A 57 6.63 -6.12 -0.30
C ILE A 57 7.81 -5.49 0.41
N GLN A 58 7.59 -4.86 1.56
CA GLN A 58 8.65 -4.22 2.33
C GLN A 58 9.71 -5.21 2.85
N LYS A 59 9.31 -6.46 3.11
CA LYS A 59 10.23 -7.53 3.56
C LYS A 59 10.81 -8.35 2.40
N ALA A 60 10.52 -8.02 1.15
CA ALA A 60 11.09 -8.72 0.01
C ALA A 60 12.61 -8.53 -0.01
N PRO A 61 13.40 -9.58 -0.33
CA PRO A 61 14.87 -9.50 -0.32
C PRO A 61 15.42 -8.56 -1.41
N CYS A 62 14.62 -8.30 -2.43
CA CYS A 62 14.84 -7.32 -3.48
C CYS A 62 13.51 -6.68 -3.85
N GLU A 63 13.57 -5.51 -4.49
CA GLU A 63 12.37 -4.86 -5.00
C GLU A 63 11.64 -5.80 -5.97
N PRO A 64 10.34 -6.07 -5.76
CA PRO A 64 9.62 -7.00 -6.61
C PRO A 64 9.56 -6.48 -8.05
N ILE A 65 9.96 -7.33 -9.00
CA ILE A 65 9.98 -7.02 -10.44
C ILE A 65 8.66 -6.41 -10.92
N TRP A 66 7.53 -6.83 -10.36
CA TRP A 66 6.23 -6.31 -10.77
C TRP A 66 5.98 -4.87 -10.32
N VAL A 67 6.59 -4.38 -9.23
CA VAL A 67 6.51 -2.98 -8.79
C VAL A 67 7.22 -2.11 -9.83
N GLU A 68 8.45 -2.49 -10.20
CA GLU A 68 9.22 -1.84 -11.27
C GLU A 68 8.48 -1.90 -12.62
N HIS A 69 7.84 -3.03 -12.93
CA HIS A 69 7.05 -3.17 -14.15
C HIS A 69 5.80 -2.29 -14.13
N PHE A 70 5.17 -2.14 -12.97
CA PHE A 70 4.01 -1.27 -12.80
C PHE A 70 4.40 0.20 -12.95
N GLU A 71 5.49 0.63 -12.31
CA GLU A 71 6.04 1.98 -12.48
C GLU A 71 6.37 2.28 -13.96
N TYR A 72 6.96 1.32 -14.68
CA TYR A 72 7.19 1.46 -16.11
C TYR A 72 5.87 1.59 -16.90
N PHE A 73 4.87 0.79 -16.57
CA PHE A 73 3.56 0.85 -17.22
C PHE A 73 2.87 2.19 -16.94
N ASP A 74 2.90 2.68 -15.71
CA ASP A 74 2.33 3.97 -15.32
C ASP A 74 2.92 5.12 -16.16
N LYS A 75 4.25 5.12 -16.34
CA LYS A 75 4.96 6.16 -17.11
C LYS A 75 4.78 6.06 -18.63
N THR A 76 4.58 4.86 -19.17
CA THR A 76 4.71 4.61 -20.63
C THR A 76 3.45 4.05 -21.29
N GLY A 77 2.51 3.52 -20.51
CA GLY A 77 1.37 2.73 -20.99
C GLY A 77 1.73 1.36 -21.55
N LEU A 78 3.01 0.96 -21.53
CA LEU A 78 3.50 -0.29 -22.10
C LEU A 78 3.85 -1.30 -21.00
N ARG A 79 3.58 -2.58 -21.25
CA ARG A 79 4.01 -3.65 -20.34
C ARG A 79 5.41 -4.12 -20.71
N LYS A 80 6.33 -4.17 -19.74
CA LYS A 80 7.62 -4.86 -19.91
C LYS A 80 7.36 -6.32 -20.27
N LYS A 81 8.11 -6.85 -21.26
CA LYS A 81 8.06 -8.26 -21.60
C LYS A 81 8.55 -9.05 -20.39
N CYS A 82 7.65 -9.82 -19.79
CA CYS A 82 7.98 -10.73 -18.71
C CYS A 82 8.45 -12.05 -19.32
N ASN A 83 9.70 -12.44 -19.08
CA ASN A 83 10.26 -13.70 -19.56
C ASN A 83 10.01 -14.86 -18.56
N LEU A 84 9.01 -14.73 -17.69
CA LEU A 84 8.59 -15.82 -16.82
C LEU A 84 7.94 -16.90 -17.69
N LYS A 85 8.69 -17.99 -17.91
CA LYS A 85 8.16 -19.25 -18.45
C LYS A 85 7.44 -20.01 -17.35
#